data_AF-A0A419A550-F1
#
_entry.id   AF-A0A419A550-F1
#
_cell.length_a   1.000
_cell.length_b   1.000
_cell.length_c   1.000
_cell.angle_alpha   90.00
_cell.angle_beta   90.00
_cell.angle_gamma   90.00
#
_symmetry.space_group_name_H-M   'P 1'
#
loop_
_entity.id
_entity.type
_entity.pdbx_description
1 polymer ?
#
loop_
_entity_poly.entity_id
_entity_poly.type
_entity_poly.pdbx_seq_one_letter_code
_entity_poly.pdbx_strand_id
1 'polypeptide(L)'
;MTSRAPLPALAVAALLALTPLPGTAQDLPSEDEDGLSLIERGIGLLMENVLREIGPELGRIGEDMSGVLSRLGPALDDLSVLVDDIGNYQTPERLESGDIIIRRKAGAPPPPPIGDNLRDLARPHPEDDGAVPPPPLELSPLDPSQPEISL
;
A
#
# COMPACT_ATOMS: atom_id res chain seq x y z
N MET A 1 60.47 46.21 29.62
CA MET A 1 61.07 45.94 30.95
C MET A 1 59.90 45.72 31.89
N THR A 2 59.63 44.54 32.46
CA THR A 2 60.51 43.56 33.12
C THR A 2 60.12 42.10 32.84
N SER A 3 61.12 41.21 32.86
CA SER A 3 61.12 39.80 32.43
C SER A 3 61.31 38.84 33.60
N ARG A 4 60.74 37.61 33.55
CA ARG A 4 61.45 36.33 33.81
C ARG A 4 60.56 35.08 33.62
N ALA A 5 60.96 34.19 32.70
CA ALA A 5 60.63 32.75 32.62
C ALA A 5 61.70 31.93 33.43
N PRO A 6 61.72 30.57 33.55
CA PRO A 6 60.98 29.51 32.82
C PRO A 6 60.47 28.30 33.67
N LEU A 7 59.66 27.43 33.04
CA LEU A 7 59.33 26.06 33.49
C LEU A 7 60.58 25.16 33.50
N PRO A 8 60.56 24.05 34.26
CA PRO A 8 60.87 22.77 33.63
C PRO A 8 59.88 21.67 34.00
N ALA A 9 59.50 20.93 32.97
CA ALA A 9 58.78 19.69 33.04
C ALA A 9 59.56 18.59 33.76
N LEU A 10 58.82 17.55 34.18
CA LEU A 10 59.27 16.17 34.22
C LEU A 10 60.08 15.71 35.46
N ALA A 11 59.36 15.40 36.54
CA ALA A 11 59.74 14.29 37.43
C ALA A 11 58.64 13.21 37.32
N VAL A 12 58.79 12.41 36.28
CA VAL A 12 58.08 11.14 36.08
C VAL A 12 58.50 10.16 37.19
N ALA A 13 57.51 9.39 37.66
CA ALA A 13 57.63 8.08 38.31
C ALA A 13 58.33 8.02 39.68
N ALA A 14 57.56 7.65 40.69
CA ALA A 14 57.79 6.46 41.52
C ALA A 14 57.25 6.64 42.95
N LEU A 15 55.93 6.62 43.11
CA LEU A 15 55.33 5.97 44.28
C LEU A 15 53.89 5.56 43.97
N LEU A 16 53.78 4.68 42.99
CA LEU A 16 52.68 3.73 42.90
C LEU A 16 52.73 2.83 44.14
N ALA A 17 51.62 2.77 44.88
CA ALA A 17 51.22 1.84 45.95
C ALA A 17 50.80 2.64 47.18
N LEU A 18 49.55 2.68 47.63
CA LEU A 18 48.70 1.51 47.83
C LEU A 18 47.28 1.98 48.20
N THR A 19 46.47 2.36 47.21
CA THR A 19 45.02 2.27 47.37
C THR A 19 44.51 1.36 46.25
N PRO A 20 44.11 0.12 46.56
CA PRO A 20 43.36 -0.69 45.61
C PRO A 20 42.02 0.01 45.42
N LEU A 21 41.91 0.84 44.37
CA LEU A 21 40.61 1.30 43.93
C LEU A 21 39.90 0.05 43.42
N PRO A 22 38.72 -0.29 43.96
CA PRO A 22 38.03 -1.52 43.61
C PRO A 22 37.79 -1.54 42.11
N GLY A 23 38.03 -2.70 41.52
CA GLY A 23 37.69 -2.96 40.13
C GLY A 23 36.27 -2.49 39.84
N THR A 24 36.17 -1.49 38.98
CA THR A 24 35.31 -1.61 37.82
C THR A 24 36.26 -2.20 36.77
N ALA A 25 36.29 -3.52 36.56
CA ALA A 25 35.37 -4.10 35.58
C ALA A 25 34.66 -2.95 34.87
N GLN A 26 35.13 -2.56 33.69
CA GLN A 26 34.19 -2.02 32.72
C GLN A 26 33.19 -3.16 32.53
N ASP A 27 32.23 -3.23 33.46
CA ASP A 27 30.89 -3.67 33.21
C ASP A 27 30.53 -2.76 32.05
N LEU A 28 30.75 -3.26 30.82
CA LEU A 28 30.08 -2.73 29.66
C LEU A 28 28.63 -2.71 30.13
N PRO A 29 28.05 -1.53 30.43
CA PRO A 29 26.69 -1.49 30.92
C PRO A 29 25.86 -1.95 29.74
N SER A 30 25.51 -3.24 29.67
CA SER A 30 24.95 -3.95 28.52
C SER A 30 24.77 -3.02 27.31
N GLU A 31 25.88 -2.64 26.64
CA GLU A 31 25.86 -1.46 25.74
C GLU A 31 24.90 -1.69 24.57
N ASP A 32 24.66 -2.96 24.29
CA ASP A 32 23.69 -3.44 23.33
C ASP A 32 22.25 -3.04 23.71
N GLU A 33 21.81 -3.21 24.96
CA GLU A 33 20.41 -2.94 25.35
C GLU A 33 20.11 -1.43 25.39
N ASP A 34 21.03 -0.61 25.92
CA ASP A 34 20.87 0.85 25.93
C ASP A 34 21.07 1.46 24.53
N GLY A 35 21.99 0.91 23.73
CA GLY A 35 22.18 1.31 22.33
C GLY A 35 20.99 0.97 21.44
N LEU A 36 20.41 -0.24 21.59
CA LEU A 36 19.18 -0.65 20.93
C LEU A 36 18.00 0.27 21.31
N SER A 37 17.84 0.57 22.60
CA SER A 37 16.81 1.52 23.09
C SER A 37 16.94 2.93 22.49
N LEU A 38 18.16 3.44 22.32
CA LEU A 38 18.41 4.73 21.66
C LEU A 38 18.10 4.69 20.16
N ILE A 39 18.45 3.61 19.47
CA ILE A 39 18.14 3.42 18.06
C ILE A 39 16.63 3.30 17.86
N GLU A 40 15.93 2.53 18.69
CA GLU A 40 14.46 2.41 18.68
C GLU A 40 13.80 3.78 18.87
N ARG A 41 14.31 4.60 19.79
CA ARG A 41 13.83 5.97 20.00
C ARG A 41 14.10 6.86 18.79
N GLY A 42 15.26 6.74 18.16
CA GLY A 42 15.59 7.46 16.93
C GLY A 42 14.68 7.08 15.75
N ILE A 43 14.42 5.79 15.56
CA ILE A 43 13.49 5.27 14.54
C ILE A 43 12.07 5.76 14.81
N GLY A 44 11.63 5.77 16.08
CA GLY A 44 10.32 6.28 16.47
C GLY A 44 10.12 7.75 16.08
N LEU A 45 11.09 8.61 16.38
CA LEU A 45 11.06 10.03 16.00
C LEU A 45 11.04 10.24 14.47
N LEU A 46 11.80 9.42 13.74
CA LEU A 46 11.82 9.47 12.28
C LEU A 46 10.48 9.04 11.68
N MET A 47 9.90 7.93 12.16
CA MET A 47 8.58 7.45 11.73
C MET A 47 7.46 8.45 12.05
N GLU A 48 7.50 9.07 13.22
CA GLU A 48 6.56 10.12 13.59
C GLU A 48 6.66 11.34 12.65
N ASN A 49 7.89 11.74 12.28
CA ASN A 49 8.08 12.83 11.33
C ASN A 49 7.59 12.48 9.92
N VAL A 50 7.88 11.27 9.44
CA VAL A 50 7.37 10.77 8.15
C VAL A 50 5.84 10.76 8.16
N LEU A 51 5.21 10.19 9.18
CA LEU A 51 3.75 10.13 9.28
C LEU A 51 3.12 11.53 9.38
N ARG A 52 3.76 12.47 10.08
CA ARG A 52 3.31 13.86 10.15
C ARG A 52 3.37 14.55 8.80
N GLU A 53 4.36 14.23 7.98
CA GLU A 53 4.55 14.83 6.65
C GLU A 53 3.61 14.22 5.60
N ILE A 54 3.40 12.90 5.62
CA ILE A 54 2.50 12.21 4.67
C ILE A 54 1.03 12.17 5.13
N GLY A 55 0.76 12.31 6.42
CA GLY A 55 -0.56 12.17 7.03
C GLY A 55 -1.65 13.03 6.39
N PRO A 56 -1.41 14.32 6.08
CA PRO A 56 -2.38 15.15 5.37
C PRO A 56 -2.75 14.61 3.99
N GLU A 57 -1.79 14.05 3.26
CA GLU A 57 -2.01 13.49 1.92
C GLU A 57 -2.75 12.16 1.99
N LEU A 58 -2.39 11.29 2.96
CA LEU A 58 -3.15 10.07 3.24
C LEU A 58 -4.60 10.38 3.64
N GLY A 59 -4.83 11.47 4.38
CA GLY A 59 -6.16 11.95 4.72
C GLY A 59 -6.98 12.32 3.48
N ARG A 60 -6.39 13.03 2.52
CA ARG A 60 -7.05 13.37 1.24
C ARG A 60 -7.37 12.15 0.41
N ILE A 61 -6.43 11.22 0.28
CA ILE A 61 -6.65 9.94 -0.42
C ILE A 61 -7.80 9.18 0.23
N GLY A 62 -7.86 9.15 1.56
CA GLY A 62 -8.95 8.51 2.31
C GLY A 62 -10.31 9.17 2.05
N GLU A 63 -10.38 10.50 2.07
CA GLU A 63 -11.60 11.27 1.77
C GLU A 63 -12.08 11.01 0.34
N ASP A 64 -11.18 11.07 -0.64
CA ASP A 64 -11.49 10.83 -2.05
C ASP A 64 -11.99 9.40 -2.28
N MET A 65 -11.31 8.40 -1.70
CA MET A 65 -11.76 7.01 -1.76
C MET A 65 -13.12 6.83 -1.09
N SER A 66 -13.35 7.43 0.07
CA SER A 66 -14.63 7.41 0.76
C SER A 66 -15.75 8.01 -0.10
N GLY A 67 -15.47 9.12 -0.79
CA GLY A 67 -16.42 9.74 -1.72
C GLY A 67 -16.76 8.84 -2.91
N VAL A 68 -15.77 8.15 -3.49
CA VAL A 68 -16.00 7.17 -4.56
C VAL A 68 -16.83 5.99 -4.06
N LEU A 69 -16.48 5.42 -2.91
CA LEU A 69 -17.19 4.29 -2.31
C LEU A 69 -18.64 4.65 -1.98
N SER A 70 -18.88 5.87 -1.51
CA SER A 70 -20.23 6.37 -1.21
C SER A 70 -21.09 6.50 -2.48
N ARG A 71 -20.50 6.89 -3.61
CA ARG A 71 -21.21 6.94 -4.91
C ARG A 71 -21.45 5.56 -5.52
N LEU A 72 -20.51 4.64 -5.34
CA LEU A 72 -20.59 3.29 -5.90
C LEU A 72 -21.39 2.33 -5.01
N GLY A 73 -21.47 2.59 -3.71
CA GLY A 73 -22.13 1.75 -2.70
C GLY A 73 -23.53 1.30 -3.10
N PRO A 74 -24.45 2.20 -3.50
CA PRO A 74 -25.79 1.82 -3.95
C PRO A 74 -25.78 0.88 -5.16
N ALA A 75 -24.87 1.08 -6.11
CA ALA A 75 -24.76 0.19 -7.28
C ALA A 75 -24.14 -1.17 -6.92
N LEU A 76 -23.25 -1.22 -5.94
CA LEU A 76 -22.71 -2.48 -5.40
C LEU A 76 -23.78 -3.27 -4.63
N ASP A 77 -24.65 -2.58 -3.91
CA ASP A 77 -25.82 -3.19 -3.24
C ASP A 77 -26.78 -3.79 -4.27
N ASP A 78 -27.14 -3.02 -5.30
CA ASP A 78 -27.93 -3.51 -6.43
C ASP A 78 -27.26 -4.74 -7.07
N LEU A 79 -25.93 -4.69 -7.31
CA LEU A 79 -25.18 -5.82 -7.87
C LEU A 79 -25.19 -7.05 -6.97
N SER A 80 -25.13 -6.90 -5.64
CA SER A 80 -25.18 -8.01 -4.69
C SER A 80 -26.45 -8.84 -4.88
N VAL A 81 -27.60 -8.17 -5.06
CA VAL A 81 -28.89 -8.83 -5.32
C VAL A 81 -28.84 -9.69 -6.60
N LEU A 82 -28.18 -9.20 -7.65
CA LEU A 82 -28.04 -9.92 -8.92
C LEU A 82 -27.08 -11.12 -8.79
N VAL A 83 -25.98 -10.95 -8.04
CA VAL A 83 -25.02 -12.03 -7.78
C VAL A 83 -25.69 -13.17 -7.02
N ASP A 84 -26.55 -12.86 -6.06
CA ASP A 84 -27.34 -13.86 -5.33
C ASP A 84 -28.32 -14.62 -6.26
N ASP A 85 -28.82 -13.99 -7.33
CA ASP A 85 -29.70 -14.65 -8.33
C ASP A 85 -28.95 -15.58 -9.29
N ILE A 86 -27.60 -15.55 -9.36
CA ILE A 86 -26.81 -16.42 -10.27
C ILE A 86 -27.15 -17.90 -10.05
N GLY A 87 -27.39 -18.30 -8.79
CA GLY A 87 -27.77 -19.66 -8.43
C GLY A 87 -29.08 -20.15 -9.07
N ASN A 88 -29.92 -19.25 -9.56
CA ASN A 88 -31.19 -19.57 -10.22
C ASN A 88 -31.05 -19.89 -11.71
N TYR A 89 -29.84 -19.90 -12.27
CA TYR A 89 -29.58 -20.23 -13.66
C TYR A 89 -28.90 -21.59 -13.84
N GLN A 90 -29.08 -22.17 -15.02
CA GLN A 90 -28.47 -23.42 -15.46
C GLN A 90 -27.05 -23.16 -15.99
N THR A 91 -26.32 -24.23 -16.29
CA THR A 91 -25.01 -24.11 -16.93
C THR A 91 -25.12 -23.49 -18.33
N PRO A 92 -24.09 -22.76 -18.81
CA PRO A 92 -24.10 -22.15 -20.13
C PRO A 92 -24.22 -23.18 -21.27
N GLU A 93 -25.05 -22.89 -22.27
CA GLU A 93 -25.23 -23.68 -23.49
C GLU A 93 -24.76 -22.85 -24.70
N ARG A 94 -23.92 -23.44 -25.55
CA ARG A 94 -23.46 -22.79 -26.79
C ARG A 94 -24.38 -23.16 -27.95
N LEU A 95 -24.88 -22.15 -28.65
CA LEU A 95 -25.73 -22.32 -29.83
C LEU A 95 -24.89 -22.51 -31.11
N GLU A 96 -25.54 -22.96 -32.19
CA GLU A 96 -24.90 -23.09 -33.51
C GLU A 96 -24.38 -21.75 -34.06
N SER A 97 -24.99 -20.62 -33.67
CA SER A 97 -24.50 -19.26 -34.00
C SER A 97 -23.17 -18.92 -33.32
N GLY A 98 -22.78 -19.68 -32.28
CA GLY A 98 -21.65 -19.37 -31.42
C GLY A 98 -22.03 -18.60 -30.14
N ASP A 99 -23.26 -18.09 -30.05
CA ASP A 99 -23.77 -17.40 -28.86
C ASP A 99 -23.89 -18.34 -27.66
N ILE A 100 -23.81 -17.78 -26.45
CA ILE A 100 -24.01 -18.51 -25.21
C ILE A 100 -25.34 -18.09 -24.59
N ILE A 101 -26.19 -19.07 -24.30
CA ILE A 101 -27.42 -18.87 -23.53
C ILE A 101 -27.27 -19.48 -22.14
N ILE A 102 -27.67 -18.74 -21.11
CA ILE A 102 -27.76 -19.24 -19.74
C ILE A 102 -29.23 -19.19 -19.34
N ARG A 103 -29.87 -20.37 -19.28
CA ARG A 103 -31.31 -20.47 -19.04
C ARG A 103 -31.61 -20.41 -17.54
N ARG A 104 -32.76 -19.85 -17.18
CA ARG A 104 -33.23 -19.88 -15.80
C ARG A 104 -33.74 -21.27 -15.42
N LYS A 105 -33.57 -21.68 -14.16
CA LYS A 105 -34.08 -22.96 -13.63
C LYS A 105 -35.60 -22.94 -13.54
N ALA A 106 -36.23 -24.07 -13.85
CA ALA A 106 -37.66 -24.22 -13.68
C ALA A 106 -38.03 -24.13 -12.19
N GLY A 107 -39.05 -23.34 -11.86
CA GLY A 107 -39.51 -23.13 -10.48
C GLY A 107 -38.70 -22.13 -9.66
N ALA A 108 -37.64 -21.53 -10.22
CA ALA A 108 -36.95 -20.43 -9.55
C ALA A 108 -37.90 -19.21 -9.40
N PRO A 109 -37.85 -18.46 -8.28
CA PRO A 109 -38.67 -17.26 -8.05
C PRO A 109 -38.43 -16.24 -9.15
N PRO A 110 -39.31 -15.29 -9.51
CA PRO A 110 -39.01 -14.33 -10.59
C PRO A 110 -37.65 -13.61 -10.40
N PRO A 111 -36.95 -13.25 -11.49
CA PRO A 111 -35.66 -12.56 -11.38
C PRO A 111 -35.86 -11.22 -10.67
N PRO A 112 -34.91 -10.79 -9.82
CA PRO A 112 -34.98 -9.49 -9.20
C PRO A 112 -34.91 -8.38 -10.25
N PRO A 113 -35.54 -7.23 -10.02
CA PRO A 113 -35.36 -6.07 -10.88
C PRO A 113 -33.89 -5.63 -10.86
N ILE A 114 -33.38 -5.17 -11.99
CA ILE A 114 -32.08 -4.48 -12.03
C ILE A 114 -32.30 -3.10 -11.42
N GLY A 115 -31.61 -2.82 -10.31
CA GLY A 115 -31.70 -1.54 -9.62
C GLY A 115 -31.27 -0.36 -10.49
N ASP A 116 -31.86 0.81 -10.23
CA ASP A 116 -31.66 2.00 -11.07
C ASP A 116 -30.22 2.52 -11.01
N ASN A 117 -29.53 2.38 -9.87
CA ASN A 117 -28.15 2.85 -9.72
C ASN A 117 -27.21 2.06 -10.65
N LEU A 118 -27.38 0.74 -10.72
CA LEU A 118 -26.59 -0.11 -11.59
C LEU A 118 -26.90 0.15 -13.07
N ARG A 119 -28.16 0.44 -13.40
CA ARG A 119 -28.57 0.82 -14.77
C ARG A 119 -27.97 2.13 -15.22
N ASP A 120 -27.91 3.12 -14.34
CA ASP A 120 -27.35 4.42 -14.66
C ASP A 120 -25.84 4.35 -14.91
N LEU A 121 -25.11 3.46 -14.22
CA LEU A 121 -23.70 3.17 -14.51
C LEU A 121 -23.49 2.47 -15.86
N ALA A 122 -24.42 1.59 -16.25
CA ALA A 122 -24.34 0.84 -17.50
C ALA A 122 -24.81 1.65 -18.73
N ARG A 123 -25.45 2.80 -18.51
CA ARG A 123 -25.87 3.68 -19.61
C ARG A 123 -24.62 4.39 -20.18
N PRO A 124 -24.42 4.38 -21.51
CA PRO A 124 -23.38 5.19 -22.12
C PRO A 124 -23.64 6.66 -21.76
N HIS A 125 -22.62 7.33 -21.24
CA HIS A 125 -22.74 8.75 -20.93
C HIS A 125 -22.89 9.51 -22.26
N PRO A 126 -23.84 10.45 -22.39
CA PRO A 126 -24.08 11.17 -23.65
C PRO A 126 -22.87 11.97 -24.15
N GLU A 127 -21.85 12.18 -23.32
CA GLU A 127 -20.56 12.79 -23.71
C GLU A 127 -19.67 11.83 -24.54
N ASP A 128 -19.97 10.52 -24.55
CA ASP A 128 -19.25 9.47 -25.29
C ASP A 128 -19.72 9.36 -26.75
N ASP A 129 -20.84 10.01 -27.12
CA ASP A 129 -21.37 10.07 -28.50
C ASP A 129 -20.49 10.92 -29.45
N GLY A 130 -19.49 11.63 -28.90
CA GLY A 130 -18.46 12.37 -29.65
C GLY A 130 -17.04 11.83 -29.45
N ALA A 131 -16.86 10.80 -28.62
CA ALA A 131 -15.57 10.15 -28.47
C ALA A 131 -15.27 9.38 -29.76
N VAL A 132 -14.27 9.84 -30.50
CA VAL A 132 -13.65 9.02 -31.54
C VAL A 132 -13.32 7.68 -30.87
N PRO A 133 -13.81 6.53 -31.39
CA PRO A 133 -13.44 5.25 -30.81
C PRO A 133 -11.92 5.23 -30.68
N PRO A 134 -11.34 4.73 -29.57
CA PRO A 134 -9.90 4.65 -29.46
C PRO A 134 -9.40 3.99 -30.75
N PRO A 135 -8.38 4.56 -31.42
CA PRO A 135 -7.86 3.94 -32.64
C PRO A 135 -7.65 2.46 -32.33
N PRO A 136 -7.99 1.53 -33.26
CA PRO A 136 -7.79 0.11 -33.03
C PRO A 136 -6.41 -0.03 -32.43
N LEU A 137 -6.29 -0.69 -31.27
CA LEU A 137 -5.01 -0.89 -30.62
C LEU A 137 -4.07 -1.42 -31.70
N GLU A 138 -3.22 -0.55 -32.23
CA GLU A 138 -2.24 -0.94 -33.22
C GLU A 138 -1.35 -1.84 -32.41
N LEU A 139 -1.55 -3.16 -32.59
CA LEU A 139 -0.66 -4.17 -32.10
C LEU A 139 0.70 -3.70 -32.60
N SER A 140 1.47 -3.07 -31.72
CA SER A 140 2.83 -2.66 -32.03
C SER A 140 3.46 -3.91 -32.62
N PRO A 141 4.09 -3.83 -33.81
CA PRO A 141 4.61 -5.00 -34.49
C PRO A 141 5.30 -5.89 -33.46
N LEU A 142 4.83 -7.14 -33.32
CA LEU A 142 5.39 -8.09 -32.36
C LEU A 142 6.91 -7.98 -32.49
N ASP A 143 7.58 -7.47 -31.47
CA ASP A 143 9.02 -7.32 -31.51
C ASP A 143 9.58 -8.75 -31.62
N PRO A 144 10.19 -9.14 -32.76
CA PRO A 144 10.68 -10.50 -32.94
C PRO A 144 11.82 -10.84 -31.97
N SER A 145 12.31 -9.84 -31.23
CA SER A 145 13.30 -9.97 -30.16
C SER A 145 12.68 -10.37 -28.82
N GLN A 146 11.35 -10.31 -28.66
CA GLN A 146 10.70 -10.77 -27.43
C GLN A 146 10.82 -12.29 -27.31
N PRO A 147 11.34 -12.80 -26.18
CA PRO A 147 11.36 -14.24 -25.96
C PRO A 147 9.91 -14.75 -25.87
N GLU A 148 9.54 -15.68 -26.74
CA GLU A 148 8.24 -16.36 -26.62
C GLU A 148 8.17 -17.07 -25.27
N ILE A 149 7.21 -16.67 -24.44
CA ILE A 149 6.90 -17.37 -23.20
C ILE A 149 6.12 -18.62 -23.59
N SER A 150 6.79 -19.77 -23.62
CA SER A 150 6.10 -21.06 -23.73
C SER A 150 5.24 -21.26 -22.49
N LEU A 151 3.92 -21.21 -22.67
CA LEU A 151 2.91 -21.63 -21.70
C LEU A 151 2.83 -23.16 -21.61
#